data_AF-A0A2V8ZBZ7-F1
#
_entry.id   AF-A0A2V8ZBZ7-F1
#
_cell.length_a   1.000
_cell.length_b   1.000
_cell.length_c   1.000
_cell.angle_alpha   90.00
_cell.angle_beta   90.00
_cell.angle_gamma   90.00
#
_symmetry.space_group_name_H-M   'P 1'
#
loop_
_entity.id
_entity.type
_entity.pdbx_description
1 polymer ?
#
loop_
_entity_poly.entity_id
_entity_poly.type
_entity_poly.pdbx_seq_one_letter_code
_entity_poly.pdbx_strand_id
1 'polypeptide(L)'
;MGAKTKGVAMKRFWAALAVAVLTIFIAAACNDYGNTFQYPGGAAVTFLSPSQFPACPAPCSNGSGFTLTINGSGFVKQTVVQWNGTTCPLSGTSGATNAPCTTNITLDSNNNVTLLTATITPALIAQPGTAVVNTKNPSSNYGSGAGTNGLSNAITFIINNPPNAVPTVTSVSPACTVVGSPLPITVTGTNFMNIPGANDPTGTQYSTLTWTLGSSQLRLTPYTATAATITSTQITATIPAGNVNVAGTAAITVSNPPSTPVPNVAGSTGSGGGTSAPPVTVTVQTSACPAAAKASATTDAMSTLAEETPAVSLDGRHVAYAASQNGHVQILLRDTCEGASTTCRPQTSLLSVAANGDPGSGDSHTPSMSSDSRYVAFSSDATNLVENAPPGRQIYLRDTCVGADASCKASTILVSTDPGGALVGAESILPSVSASGRFVAFLALTPGHPSEQAKSPGSARNGGFRQVFVRDTCLGFRSGQFLLNFGVLLRPDASEDATNCTPKTTRISIQPGDGTGSDANPAGPALDGQAKHVAMTGAKNSTLFTRFVAVDDSVFLSATSDQH
;
A
#
# COMPACT_ATOMS: atom_id res chain seq x y z
N MET A 1 5.31 29.80 85.65
CA MET A 1 6.14 29.77 84.43
C MET A 1 7.05 30.99 84.48
N GLY A 2 8.37 30.96 84.26
CA GLY A 2 9.33 29.87 84.06
C GLY A 2 10.64 30.54 83.61
N ALA A 3 11.74 30.43 84.38
CA ALA A 3 12.78 31.48 84.36
C ALA A 3 14.23 30.98 84.30
N LYS A 4 15.09 31.75 83.60
CA LYS A 4 16.57 31.60 83.50
C LYS A 4 16.97 30.30 82.75
N THR A 5 18.23 30.02 82.36
CA THR A 5 19.55 30.60 82.73
C THR A 5 20.56 30.51 81.56
N LYS A 6 21.79 31.01 81.77
CA LYS A 6 22.94 31.00 80.84
C LYS A 6 23.54 29.59 80.60
N GLY A 7 23.97 29.32 79.37
CA GLY A 7 25.39 29.03 79.01
C GLY A 7 26.08 27.69 79.32
N VAL A 8 26.84 27.21 78.31
CA VAL A 8 28.12 26.45 78.38
C VAL A 8 28.15 25.01 78.94
N ALA A 9 28.28 24.03 78.04
CA ALA A 9 29.22 22.88 78.11
C ALA A 9 29.35 22.27 76.69
N MET A 10 30.48 21.93 76.05
CA MET A 10 31.78 21.29 76.39
C MET A 10 31.79 19.77 76.62
N LYS A 11 32.29 19.03 75.60
CA LYS A 11 33.22 17.85 75.57
C LYS A 11 33.18 17.27 74.14
N ARG A 12 34.23 17.17 73.30
CA ARG A 12 35.68 16.81 73.42
C ARG A 12 35.97 15.34 73.75
N PHE A 13 36.28 14.55 72.72
CA PHE A 13 37.44 13.63 72.59
C PHE A 13 37.86 13.68 71.10
N TRP A 14 39.06 14.15 70.72
CA TRP A 14 40.38 13.45 70.72
C TRP A 14 40.39 12.23 69.77
N ALA A 15 41.23 12.11 68.72
CA ALA A 15 42.26 12.97 68.11
C ALA A 15 42.20 12.81 66.57
N ALA A 16 43.04 13.34 65.65
CA ALA A 16 44.34 14.05 65.63
C ALA A 16 44.28 15.15 64.50
N LEU A 17 45.25 16.01 64.12
CA LEU A 17 46.73 16.12 64.17
C LEU A 17 47.50 15.23 63.14
N ALA A 18 48.24 15.74 62.13
CA ALA A 18 48.35 17.10 61.57
C ALA A 18 48.88 17.17 60.11
N VAL A 19 48.52 18.27 59.45
CA VAL A 19 49.16 19.04 58.35
C VAL A 19 50.67 18.77 58.06
N ALA A 20 51.05 18.53 56.78
CA ALA A 20 52.07 19.32 56.02
C ALA A 20 52.51 18.76 54.64
N VAL A 21 52.12 19.44 53.54
CA VAL A 21 52.98 20.01 52.46
C VAL A 21 54.18 19.22 51.85
N LEU A 22 54.06 18.93 50.54
CA LEU A 22 55.08 18.93 49.45
C LEU A 22 56.07 17.73 49.23
N THR A 23 56.48 17.63 47.95
CA THR A 23 57.62 16.91 47.33
C THR A 23 57.35 15.55 46.68
N ILE A 24 58.19 15.24 45.68
CA ILE A 24 58.09 14.11 44.73
C ILE A 24 59.37 13.30 44.86
N PHE A 25 59.29 11.98 45.05
CA PHE A 25 59.93 10.96 44.19
C PHE A 25 59.83 9.53 44.77
N ILE A 26 59.59 8.57 43.86
CA ILE A 26 59.88 7.12 43.89
C ILE A 26 59.81 6.39 45.24
N ALA A 27 58.77 5.56 45.40
CA ALA A 27 58.90 4.24 46.01
C ALA A 27 58.12 3.23 45.14
N ALA A 28 58.80 2.18 44.67
CA ALA A 28 58.14 1.10 43.93
C ALA A 28 57.67 0.02 44.91
N ALA A 29 56.35 -0.17 45.00
CA ALA A 29 55.72 -1.30 45.66
C ALA A 29 54.50 -1.71 44.83
N CYS A 30 54.41 -2.99 44.45
CA CYS A 30 53.43 -3.45 43.47
C CYS A 30 51.99 -3.39 44.01
N ASN A 31 51.05 -2.96 43.17
CA ASN A 31 49.69 -3.46 43.22
C ASN A 31 49.29 -3.90 41.81
N ASP A 32 48.83 -5.14 41.67
CA ASP A 32 48.76 -5.82 40.38
C ASP A 32 47.39 -5.64 39.71
N TYR A 33 47.24 -4.51 39.01
CA TYR A 33 46.18 -4.31 38.04
C TYR A 33 46.79 -3.73 36.76
N GLY A 34 46.90 -4.56 35.73
CA GLY A 34 47.50 -4.28 34.42
C GLY A 34 46.75 -3.26 33.53
N ASN A 35 46.20 -2.19 34.12
CA ASN A 35 45.61 -1.06 33.42
C ASN A 35 46.71 -0.25 32.71
N THR A 36 47.26 -0.79 31.62
CA THR A 36 47.94 0.02 30.62
C THR A 36 46.91 1.00 30.05
N PHE A 37 47.11 2.29 30.31
CA PHE A 37 46.39 3.35 29.60
C PHE A 37 46.85 3.34 28.14
N GLN A 38 46.22 2.50 27.33
CA GLN A 38 46.59 2.31 25.93
C GLN A 38 46.17 3.53 25.12
N TYR A 39 47.15 4.39 24.81
CA TYR A 39 46.96 5.49 23.88
C TYR A 39 46.45 4.96 22.52
N PRO A 40 45.41 5.59 21.93
CA PRO A 40 44.92 5.24 20.60
C PRO A 40 46.00 5.59 19.55
N GLY A 41 46.73 4.57 19.10
CA GLY A 41 47.73 4.68 18.04
C GLY A 41 47.23 4.16 16.69
N GLY A 42 45.91 4.12 16.49
CA GLY A 42 45.28 3.84 15.21
C GLY A 42 45.16 5.08 14.31
N ALA A 43 44.24 5.00 13.35
CA ALA A 43 43.80 6.13 12.56
C ALA A 43 43.10 7.21 13.41
N ALA A 44 42.89 8.39 12.86
CA ALA A 44 42.02 9.42 13.44
C ALA A 44 40.72 9.51 12.65
N VAL A 45 39.56 9.31 13.30
CA VAL A 45 38.24 9.50 12.68
C VAL A 45 37.75 10.90 13.00
N THR A 46 37.41 11.69 11.98
CA THR A 46 36.93 13.07 12.14
C THR A 46 35.41 13.15 12.21
N PHE A 47 34.69 12.45 11.32
CA PHE A 47 33.23 12.36 11.36
C PHE A 47 32.67 11.16 10.59
N LEU A 48 31.41 10.85 10.88
CA LEU A 48 30.63 9.79 10.25
C LEU A 48 29.64 10.38 9.26
N SER A 49 29.47 9.76 8.09
CA SER A 49 28.46 10.16 7.09
C SER A 49 27.68 8.93 6.59
N PRO A 50 26.38 8.79 6.91
CA PRO A 50 25.61 9.65 7.83
C PRO A 50 26.14 9.58 9.27
N SER A 51 25.83 10.59 10.09
CA SER A 51 26.14 10.59 11.54
C SER A 51 25.06 9.93 12.40
N GLN A 52 23.87 9.74 11.82
CA GLN A 52 22.70 9.16 12.47
C GLN A 52 21.78 8.49 11.45
N PHE A 53 20.99 7.49 11.86
CA PHE A 53 20.06 6.77 10.99
C PHE A 53 18.84 6.26 11.78
N PRO A 54 17.62 6.15 11.20
CA PRO A 54 16.45 5.65 11.92
C PRO A 54 16.54 4.16 12.26
N ALA A 55 16.00 3.77 13.41
CA ALA A 55 15.87 2.36 13.79
C ALA A 55 14.94 1.60 12.85
N CYS A 56 15.24 0.32 12.64
CA CYS A 56 14.50 -0.59 11.77
C CYS A 56 14.06 -1.83 12.54
N PRO A 57 12.96 -1.76 13.32
CA PRO A 57 12.39 -2.93 13.99
C PRO A 57 11.89 -3.94 12.94
N ALA A 58 12.13 -5.23 13.20
CA ALA A 58 11.74 -6.29 12.27
C ALA A 58 10.21 -6.56 12.30
N PRO A 59 9.57 -6.85 11.15
CA PRO A 59 10.15 -6.95 9.80
C PRO A 59 10.37 -5.57 9.14
N CYS A 60 11.60 -5.33 8.67
CA CYS A 60 12.00 -4.09 8.02
C CYS A 60 11.36 -3.91 6.63
N SER A 61 10.26 -3.15 6.56
CA SER A 61 9.56 -2.82 5.30
C SER A 61 10.42 -2.07 4.27
N ASN A 62 11.48 -1.37 4.71
CA ASN A 62 12.42 -0.67 3.83
C ASN A 62 13.59 -1.55 3.30
N GLY A 63 13.69 -2.82 3.72
CA GLY A 63 14.52 -3.85 3.10
C GLY A 63 16.06 -3.74 3.23
N SER A 64 16.63 -2.55 3.41
CA SER A 64 18.08 -2.33 3.42
C SER A 64 18.62 -1.78 4.74
N GLY A 65 19.87 -2.15 5.02
CA GLY A 65 20.74 -1.39 5.91
C GLY A 65 21.35 -0.19 5.18
N PHE A 66 22.46 0.35 5.67
CA PHE A 66 23.09 1.54 5.08
C PHE A 66 24.61 1.44 4.98
N THR A 67 25.19 2.19 4.04
CA THR A 67 26.63 2.38 3.92
C THR A 67 27.05 3.57 4.77
N LEU A 68 27.73 3.29 5.88
CA LEU A 68 28.42 4.28 6.70
C LEU A 68 29.74 4.66 6.03
N THR A 69 30.02 5.95 5.86
CA THR A 69 31.33 6.46 5.44
C THR A 69 32.09 6.98 6.65
N ILE A 70 33.34 6.54 6.80
CA ILE A 70 34.21 6.86 7.94
C ILE A 70 35.26 7.86 7.45
N ASN A 71 35.08 9.13 7.78
CA ASN A 71 35.95 10.22 7.35
C ASN A 71 37.06 10.40 8.39
N GLY A 72 38.30 10.65 7.95
CA GLY A 72 39.46 10.65 8.82
C GLY A 72 40.79 10.55 8.09
N SER A 73 41.85 10.21 8.82
CA SER A 73 43.22 10.08 8.32
C SER A 73 43.98 8.94 9.02
N GLY A 74 45.02 8.41 8.36
CA GLY A 74 45.81 7.28 8.91
C GLY A 74 45.17 5.90 8.73
N PHE A 75 44.13 5.78 7.88
CA PHE A 75 43.61 4.49 7.44
C PHE A 75 44.60 3.78 6.51
N VAL A 76 44.65 2.46 6.57
CA VAL A 76 45.53 1.58 5.77
C VAL A 76 44.71 0.45 5.14
N LYS A 77 45.25 -0.25 4.14
CA LYS A 77 44.57 -1.33 3.39
C LYS A 77 44.05 -2.54 4.20
N GLN A 78 44.21 -2.54 5.53
CA GLN A 78 43.77 -3.55 6.47
C GLN A 78 43.00 -2.97 7.67
N THR A 79 42.67 -1.67 7.65
CA THR A 79 41.82 -1.04 8.68
C THR A 79 40.43 -1.68 8.66
N VAL A 80 39.94 -2.11 9.82
CA VAL A 80 38.57 -2.57 10.02
C VAL A 80 37.79 -1.58 10.87
N VAL A 81 36.53 -1.34 10.53
CA VAL A 81 35.61 -0.60 11.39
C VAL A 81 35.17 -1.51 12.54
N GLN A 82 34.88 -0.94 13.72
CA GLN A 82 34.16 -1.66 14.77
C GLN A 82 32.89 -0.91 15.17
N TRP A 83 31.84 -1.66 15.49
CA TRP A 83 30.52 -1.18 15.89
C TRP A 83 30.19 -1.79 17.26
N ASN A 84 30.08 -0.95 18.30
CA ASN A 84 30.00 -1.39 19.71
C ASN A 84 31.11 -2.39 20.08
N GLY A 85 32.34 -2.15 19.58
CA GLY A 85 33.50 -3.03 19.76
C GLY A 85 33.51 -4.30 18.90
N THR A 86 32.38 -4.69 18.31
CA THR A 86 32.30 -5.79 17.34
C THR A 86 32.96 -5.39 16.04
N THR A 87 33.99 -6.13 15.61
CA THR A 87 34.73 -5.84 14.38
C THR A 87 33.92 -6.18 13.13
N CYS A 88 33.80 -5.23 12.22
CA CYS A 88 33.22 -5.42 10.88
C CYS A 88 34.32 -5.96 9.93
N PRO A 89 34.34 -7.25 9.57
CA PRO A 89 35.40 -7.84 8.74
C PRO A 89 35.49 -7.20 7.35
N LEU A 90 36.67 -7.28 6.73
CA LEU A 90 36.90 -6.76 5.38
C LEU A 90 36.05 -7.51 4.33
N SER A 91 35.47 -6.75 3.41
CA SER A 91 34.72 -7.24 2.24
C SER A 91 35.52 -8.29 1.47
N GLY A 92 34.90 -9.44 1.17
CA GLY A 92 35.53 -10.56 0.47
C GLY A 92 36.34 -11.51 1.34
N THR A 93 36.46 -11.28 2.66
CA THR A 93 37.02 -12.28 3.59
C THR A 93 35.96 -13.31 4.00
N SER A 94 36.39 -14.50 4.43
CA SER A 94 35.50 -15.59 4.87
C SER A 94 34.59 -15.21 6.05
N GLY A 95 34.99 -14.24 6.88
CA GLY A 95 34.16 -13.71 7.96
C GLY A 95 33.04 -12.77 7.50
N ALA A 96 33.10 -12.24 6.28
CA ALA A 96 32.18 -11.19 5.82
C ALA A 96 30.80 -11.69 5.38
N THR A 97 30.66 -12.97 5.01
CA THR A 97 29.47 -13.50 4.32
C THR A 97 28.19 -13.50 5.16
N ASN A 98 28.32 -13.57 6.49
CA ASN A 98 27.21 -13.52 7.45
C ASN A 98 27.44 -12.47 8.56
N ALA A 99 28.35 -11.51 8.34
CA ALA A 99 28.67 -10.52 9.37
C ALA A 99 27.54 -9.47 9.50
N PRO A 100 27.22 -9.00 10.72
CA PRO A 100 26.22 -7.96 10.93
C PRO A 100 26.69 -6.58 10.41
N CYS A 101 27.98 -6.42 10.12
CA CYS A 101 28.54 -5.32 9.35
C CYS A 101 29.80 -5.75 8.57
N THR A 102 30.13 -5.04 7.49
CA THR A 102 31.27 -5.36 6.61
C THR A 102 32.06 -4.09 6.29
N THR A 103 33.37 -4.10 6.45
CA THR A 103 34.24 -2.96 6.08
C THR A 103 34.65 -3.04 4.61
N ASN A 104 34.44 -1.97 3.84
CA ASN A 104 34.90 -1.85 2.45
C ASN A 104 35.96 -0.74 2.35
N ILE A 105 37.00 -0.97 1.52
CA ILE A 105 38.10 -0.02 1.30
C ILE A 105 38.24 0.25 -0.20
N THR A 106 38.37 1.53 -0.57
CA THR A 106 38.85 1.94 -1.90
C THR A 106 40.29 2.42 -1.77
N LEU A 107 41.13 2.04 -2.74
CA LEU A 107 42.54 2.41 -2.83
C LEU A 107 42.82 3.28 -4.05
N ASP A 108 43.86 4.11 -3.99
CA ASP A 108 44.48 4.71 -5.19
C ASP A 108 45.45 3.74 -5.89
N SER A 109 46.05 4.18 -7.00
CA SER A 109 47.09 3.43 -7.73
C SER A 109 48.36 3.14 -6.92
N ASN A 110 48.54 3.80 -5.78
CA ASN A 110 49.70 3.68 -4.90
C ASN A 110 49.40 2.81 -3.66
N ASN A 111 48.17 2.28 -3.53
CA ASN A 111 47.64 1.54 -2.38
C ASN A 111 47.34 2.39 -1.12
N ASN A 112 47.19 3.71 -1.26
CA ASN A 112 46.68 4.58 -0.20
C ASN A 112 45.15 4.41 -0.09
N VAL A 113 44.60 4.47 1.13
CA VAL A 113 43.13 4.46 1.32
C VAL A 113 42.54 5.81 0.89
N THR A 114 41.65 5.79 -0.10
CA THR A 114 40.91 6.97 -0.59
C THR A 114 39.50 7.04 -0.03
N LEU A 115 38.90 5.89 0.32
CA LEU A 115 37.58 5.80 0.95
C LEU A 115 37.54 4.59 1.90
N LEU A 116 36.99 4.80 3.09
CA LEU A 116 36.68 3.76 4.07
C LEU A 116 35.18 3.78 4.37
N THR A 117 34.49 2.68 4.13
CA THR A 117 33.07 2.53 4.46
C THR A 117 32.80 1.27 5.27
N ALA A 118 31.66 1.23 5.95
CA ALA A 118 31.09 0.00 6.50
C ALA A 118 29.65 -0.16 6.04
N THR A 119 29.33 -1.33 5.48
CA THR A 119 27.94 -1.76 5.26
C THR A 119 27.38 -2.20 6.61
N ILE A 120 26.37 -1.51 7.13
CA ILE A 120 25.71 -1.80 8.42
C ILE A 120 24.36 -2.48 8.13
N THR A 121 24.14 -3.69 8.64
CA THR A 121 22.87 -4.43 8.40
C THR A 121 21.74 -3.92 9.31
N PRO A 122 20.45 -4.14 8.95
CA PRO A 122 19.31 -3.77 9.80
C PRO A 122 19.37 -4.33 11.23
N ALA A 123 20.00 -5.49 11.43
CA ALA A 123 20.15 -6.10 12.75
C ALA A 123 20.93 -5.22 13.75
N LEU A 124 21.88 -4.41 13.28
CA LEU A 124 22.65 -3.49 14.13
C LEU A 124 21.92 -2.18 14.46
N ILE A 125 20.78 -1.93 13.81
CA ILE A 125 19.94 -0.74 14.00
C ILE A 125 18.48 -1.13 14.35
N ALA A 126 18.26 -2.34 14.85
CA ALA A 126 16.92 -2.84 15.18
C ALA A 126 16.26 -2.12 16.38
N GLN A 127 17.05 -1.42 17.21
CA GLN A 127 16.57 -0.69 18.38
C GLN A 127 17.13 0.75 18.39
N PRO A 128 16.33 1.77 18.77
CA PRO A 128 16.81 3.14 18.96
C PRO A 128 17.83 3.24 20.11
N GLY A 129 18.74 4.23 20.01
CA GLY A 129 19.79 4.45 21.01
C GLY A 129 21.06 5.02 20.37
N THR A 130 22.22 4.51 20.79
CA THR A 130 23.53 4.89 20.25
C THR A 130 24.38 3.67 19.95
N ALA A 131 25.30 3.83 18.99
CA ALA A 131 26.38 2.90 18.75
C ALA A 131 27.73 3.62 18.84
N VAL A 132 28.73 2.97 19.39
CA VAL A 132 30.11 3.45 19.43
C VAL A 132 30.83 2.94 18.19
N VAL A 133 31.23 3.84 17.30
CA VAL A 133 31.98 3.51 16.09
C VAL A 133 33.42 3.96 16.24
N ASN A 134 34.36 3.07 15.94
CA ASN A 134 35.77 3.38 15.82
C ASN A 134 36.37 2.58 14.64
N THR A 135 37.68 2.69 14.46
CA THR A 135 38.45 1.86 13.53
C THR A 135 39.60 1.20 14.25
N LYS A 136 40.04 0.06 13.72
CA LYS A 136 41.23 -0.66 14.16
C LYS A 136 42.15 -0.90 12.96
N ASN A 137 43.30 -0.26 12.98
CA ASN A 137 44.42 -0.60 12.10
C ASN A 137 45.02 -1.96 12.54
N PRO A 138 45.65 -2.73 11.63
CA PRO A 138 46.40 -3.92 12.02
C PRO A 138 47.48 -3.54 13.04
N SER A 139 47.64 -4.36 14.08
CA SER A 139 48.69 -4.18 15.09
C SER A 139 50.07 -4.30 14.44
N SER A 140 50.92 -3.29 14.65
CA SER A 140 52.33 -3.32 14.26
C SER A 140 53.11 -4.22 15.23
N ASN A 141 52.93 -5.53 15.10
CA ASN A 141 53.57 -6.53 15.97
C ASN A 141 55.10 -6.51 15.77
N TYR A 142 55.87 -6.33 16.84
CA TYR A 142 56.63 -7.42 17.50
C TYR A 142 57.51 -6.92 18.67
N GLY A 143 57.60 -7.72 19.73
CA GLY A 143 58.77 -7.78 20.64
C GLY A 143 58.93 -6.75 21.78
N SER A 144 58.47 -5.51 21.66
CA SER A 144 58.87 -4.43 22.60
C SER A 144 58.03 -4.29 23.89
N GLY A 145 56.93 -5.03 24.05
CA GLY A 145 56.02 -4.93 25.20
C GLY A 145 55.16 -3.66 25.27
N ALA A 146 55.46 -2.64 24.46
CA ALA A 146 54.76 -1.34 24.43
C ALA A 146 54.17 -1.05 23.04
N GLY A 147 53.25 -1.91 22.59
CA GLY A 147 52.51 -1.72 21.33
C GLY A 147 51.21 -0.94 21.53
N THR A 148 50.92 0.03 20.66
CA THR A 148 49.59 0.63 20.56
C THR A 148 48.61 -0.36 19.92
N ASN A 149 47.37 -0.38 20.38
CA ASN A 149 46.36 -1.39 19.99
C ASN A 149 45.75 -1.19 18.58
N GLY A 150 46.23 -0.19 17.83
CA GLY A 150 45.72 0.18 16.52
C GLY A 150 44.33 0.82 16.52
N LEU A 151 43.71 1.10 17.67
CA LEU A 151 42.39 1.73 17.75
C LEU A 151 42.46 3.24 17.50
N SER A 152 41.47 3.76 16.78
CA SER A 152 41.20 5.19 16.67
C SER A 152 40.50 5.76 17.90
N ASN A 153 40.35 7.08 17.94
CA ASN A 153 39.27 7.69 18.70
C ASN A 153 37.91 7.10 18.27
N ALA A 154 36.95 7.09 19.21
CA ALA A 154 35.59 6.66 18.96
C ALA A 154 34.68 7.86 18.67
N ILE A 155 33.64 7.64 17.86
CA ILE A 155 32.55 8.58 17.60
C ILE A 155 31.23 7.89 17.91
N THR A 156 30.33 8.59 18.61
CA THR A 156 28.96 8.13 18.84
C THR A 156 28.14 8.31 17.57
N PHE A 157 27.62 7.20 17.04
CA PHE A 157 26.58 7.17 16.03
C PHE A 157 25.20 7.10 16.70
N ILE A 158 24.21 7.82 16.18
CA ILE A 158 22.86 7.86 16.77
C ILE A 158 21.89 7.00 15.95
N ILE A 159 21.18 6.10 16.63
CA ILE A 159 20.11 5.30 16.05
C ILE A 159 18.79 5.94 16.50
N ASN A 160 18.15 6.71 15.62
CA ASN A 160 16.93 7.46 15.95
C ASN A 160 15.72 6.52 16.11
N ASN A 161 14.61 7.03 16.65
CA ASN A 161 13.34 6.29 16.62
C ASN A 161 12.93 5.98 15.16
N PRO A 162 12.17 4.90 14.92
CA PRO A 162 11.68 4.55 13.58
C PRO A 162 10.93 5.72 12.94
N PRO A 163 10.92 5.84 11.61
CA PRO A 163 10.20 6.92 10.94
C PRO A 163 8.69 6.73 11.09
N ASN A 164 7.96 7.79 11.48
CA ASN A 164 6.50 7.75 11.43
C ASN A 164 6.03 7.59 9.98
N ALA A 165 4.99 6.79 9.74
CA ALA A 165 4.46 6.59 8.40
C ALA A 165 3.71 7.83 7.88
N VAL A 166 3.71 8.03 6.57
CA VAL A 166 2.86 9.04 5.91
C VAL A 166 1.40 8.56 5.97
N PRO A 167 0.45 9.42 6.37
CA PRO A 167 -0.97 9.08 6.37
C PRO A 167 -1.52 9.03 4.94
N THR A 168 -2.38 8.06 4.64
CA THR A 168 -3.19 8.08 3.41
C THR A 168 -4.62 8.48 3.76
N VAL A 169 -5.32 9.14 2.85
CA VAL A 169 -6.73 9.49 3.00
C VAL A 169 -7.46 8.98 1.78
N THR A 170 -8.54 8.23 1.98
CA THR A 170 -9.30 7.55 0.92
C THR A 170 -10.67 8.17 0.69
N SER A 171 -11.31 8.72 1.72
CA SER A 171 -12.61 9.39 1.59
C SER A 171 -12.89 10.38 2.72
N VAL A 172 -13.90 11.22 2.51
CA VAL A 172 -14.54 12.04 3.55
C VAL A 172 -16.06 11.95 3.39
N SER A 173 -16.77 11.88 4.51
CA SER A 173 -18.23 11.90 4.57
C SER A 173 -18.72 12.87 5.64
N PRO A 174 -19.71 13.75 5.35
CA PRO A 174 -20.30 14.00 4.04
C PRO A 174 -19.33 14.77 3.12
N ALA A 175 -19.39 14.51 1.81
CA ALA A 175 -18.56 15.19 0.80
C ALA A 175 -19.12 16.57 0.37
N CYS A 176 -20.16 17.08 1.05
CA CYS A 176 -20.79 18.36 0.74
C CYS A 176 -21.26 19.08 2.02
N THR A 177 -21.28 20.42 1.99
CA THR A 177 -21.93 21.27 3.00
C THR A 177 -22.48 22.58 2.43
N VAL A 178 -23.33 23.25 3.21
CA VAL A 178 -23.90 24.56 2.92
C VAL A 178 -23.11 25.66 3.63
N VAL A 179 -22.88 26.80 2.95
CA VAL A 179 -22.23 27.98 3.52
C VAL A 179 -22.90 28.40 4.84
N GLY A 180 -22.08 28.68 5.86
CA GLY A 180 -22.53 29.13 7.18
C GLY A 180 -23.00 28.01 8.13
N SER A 181 -22.96 26.74 7.72
CA SER A 181 -23.31 25.60 8.59
C SER A 181 -22.05 24.95 9.19
N PRO A 182 -22.02 24.60 10.50
CA PRO A 182 -21.00 23.74 11.04
C PRO A 182 -21.08 22.35 10.40
N LEU A 183 -19.95 21.80 9.95
CA LEU A 183 -19.91 20.51 9.24
C LEU A 183 -19.26 19.43 10.10
N PRO A 184 -20.01 18.47 10.67
CA PRO A 184 -19.42 17.23 11.17
C PRO A 184 -18.88 16.42 9.99
N ILE A 185 -17.64 15.93 10.10
CA ILE A 185 -16.97 15.11 9.07
C ILE A 185 -16.39 13.83 9.68
N THR A 186 -16.40 12.77 8.88
CA THR A 186 -15.60 11.54 9.07
C THR A 186 -14.67 11.39 7.88
N VAL A 187 -13.36 11.47 8.14
CA VAL A 187 -12.30 11.24 7.16
C VAL A 187 -11.79 9.81 7.35
N THR A 188 -11.72 9.03 6.27
CA THR A 188 -11.24 7.63 6.28
C THR A 188 -9.91 7.53 5.55
N GLY A 189 -9.03 6.64 6.00
CA GLY A 189 -7.69 6.46 5.47
C GLY A 189 -6.87 5.41 6.21
N THR A 190 -5.54 5.56 6.20
CA THR A 190 -4.61 4.66 6.91
C THR A 190 -3.44 5.42 7.52
N ASN A 191 -2.73 4.75 8.45
CA ASN A 191 -1.57 5.28 9.18
C ASN A 191 -1.88 6.55 9.98
N PHE A 192 -3.13 6.75 10.38
CA PHE A 192 -3.47 7.82 11.31
C PHE A 192 -2.93 7.47 12.71
N MET A 193 -2.42 8.47 13.42
CA MET A 193 -1.78 8.33 14.71
C MET A 193 -2.64 9.00 15.78
N ASN A 194 -3.25 8.17 16.61
CA ASN A 194 -3.64 8.54 17.96
C ASN A 194 -2.68 7.83 18.92
N ILE A 195 -2.19 8.51 19.94
CA ILE A 195 -1.46 7.89 21.05
C ILE A 195 -2.23 8.18 22.34
N PRO A 196 -3.26 7.36 22.67
CA PRO A 196 -4.07 7.58 23.87
C PRO A 196 -3.22 7.45 25.14
N GLY A 197 -3.22 8.48 25.98
CA GLY A 197 -2.67 8.41 27.34
C GLY A 197 -1.14 8.34 27.46
N ALA A 198 -0.38 8.62 26.40
CA ALA A 198 1.08 8.75 26.53
C ALA A 198 1.48 10.04 27.26
N ASN A 199 2.60 9.98 27.98
CA ASN A 199 3.25 11.14 28.59
C ASN A 199 3.98 11.98 27.52
N ASP A 200 3.21 12.63 26.64
CA ASP A 200 3.72 13.65 25.71
C ASP A 200 3.51 15.05 26.30
N PRO A 201 4.49 15.62 27.03
CA PRO A 201 4.38 16.98 27.57
C PRO A 201 4.45 18.07 26.50
N THR A 202 4.69 17.73 25.22
CA THR A 202 4.66 18.68 24.10
C THR A 202 3.29 18.74 23.44
N GLY A 203 2.48 17.69 23.57
CA GLY A 203 1.18 17.56 22.91
C GLY A 203 1.30 17.67 21.39
N THR A 204 2.21 16.90 20.78
CA THR A 204 2.49 16.93 19.33
C THR A 204 2.30 15.58 18.62
N GLN A 205 2.38 14.44 19.32
CA GLN A 205 2.41 13.11 18.70
C GLN A 205 1.04 12.54 18.29
N TYR A 206 0.34 13.25 17.40
CA TYR A 206 -0.93 12.83 16.82
C TYR A 206 -1.10 13.33 15.37
N SER A 207 -1.94 12.65 14.58
CA SER A 207 -2.36 13.15 13.27
C SER A 207 -3.11 14.47 13.42
N THR A 208 -2.86 15.40 12.49
CA THR A 208 -3.59 16.68 12.43
C THR A 208 -4.27 16.86 11.09
N LEU A 209 -5.57 17.18 11.15
CA LEU A 209 -6.40 17.41 9.98
C LEU A 209 -6.29 18.88 9.59
N THR A 210 -5.98 19.14 8.32
CA THR A 210 -5.98 20.48 7.73
C THR A 210 -7.12 20.59 6.73
N TRP A 211 -8.00 21.57 6.95
CA TRP A 211 -9.07 21.98 6.04
C TRP A 211 -8.67 23.30 5.39
N THR A 212 -8.69 23.38 4.07
CA THR A 212 -8.36 24.59 3.30
C THR A 212 -9.48 24.92 2.33
N LEU A 213 -10.07 26.10 2.44
CA LEU A 213 -11.16 26.60 1.59
C LEU A 213 -10.81 28.02 1.12
N GLY A 214 -10.46 28.16 -0.16
CA GLY A 214 -9.89 29.41 -0.68
C GLY A 214 -8.59 29.78 0.04
N SER A 215 -8.56 30.96 0.66
CA SER A 215 -7.46 31.41 1.53
C SER A 215 -7.66 31.08 3.02
N SER A 216 -8.80 30.49 3.41
CA SER A 216 -9.08 30.09 4.80
C SER A 216 -8.49 28.72 5.07
N GLN A 217 -7.63 28.61 6.10
CA GLN A 217 -7.06 27.34 6.54
C GLN A 217 -7.36 27.11 8.03
N LEU A 218 -7.86 25.92 8.35
CA LEU A 218 -8.13 25.45 9.70
C LEU A 218 -7.29 24.19 9.95
N ARG A 219 -6.59 24.13 11.08
CA ARG A 219 -5.89 22.93 11.55
C ARG A 219 -6.57 22.43 12.83
N LEU A 220 -7.05 21.20 12.79
CA LEU A 220 -7.72 20.54 13.92
C LEU A 220 -6.78 19.52 14.59
N THR A 221 -6.90 19.44 15.91
CA THR A 221 -6.16 18.51 16.77
C THR A 221 -7.14 17.81 17.73
N PRO A 222 -6.81 16.63 18.28
CA PRO A 222 -7.71 15.90 19.18
C PRO A 222 -8.01 16.61 20.52
N TYR A 223 -7.36 17.76 20.79
CA TYR A 223 -7.51 18.54 22.03
C TYR A 223 -8.06 19.96 21.81
N THR A 224 -8.44 20.34 20.58
CA THR A 224 -9.22 21.57 20.32
C THR A 224 -10.71 21.39 20.59
N ALA A 225 -11.43 22.48 20.89
CA ALA A 225 -12.85 22.43 21.31
C ALA A 225 -13.80 21.76 20.31
N THR A 226 -13.49 21.80 19.01
CA THR A 226 -14.05 20.88 18.01
C THR A 226 -13.28 19.55 18.05
N ALA A 227 -13.56 18.75 19.08
CA ALA A 227 -12.80 17.55 19.41
C ALA A 227 -12.73 16.57 18.24
N ALA A 228 -11.50 16.33 17.74
CA ALA A 228 -11.26 15.34 16.71
C ALA A 228 -10.99 13.97 17.36
N THR A 229 -11.86 12.97 17.18
CA THR A 229 -11.55 11.60 17.59
C THR A 229 -10.78 10.90 16.48
N ILE A 230 -9.68 10.24 16.85
CA ILE A 230 -8.72 9.65 15.90
C ILE A 230 -8.57 8.17 16.22
N THR A 231 -8.72 7.31 15.21
CA THR A 231 -8.31 5.90 15.21
C THR A 231 -7.14 5.73 14.24
N SER A 232 -6.68 4.49 13.99
CA SER A 232 -5.65 4.23 12.97
C SER A 232 -6.14 4.41 11.52
N THR A 233 -7.45 4.49 11.30
CA THR A 233 -8.10 4.51 9.97
C THR A 233 -9.16 5.60 9.80
N GLN A 234 -9.61 6.26 10.87
CA GLN A 234 -10.62 7.32 10.81
C GLN A 234 -10.26 8.52 11.68
N ILE A 235 -10.65 9.72 11.21
CA ILE A 235 -10.71 10.95 12.00
C ILE A 235 -12.14 11.48 11.90
N THR A 236 -12.85 11.55 13.03
CA THR A 236 -14.12 12.30 13.08
C THR A 236 -13.86 13.66 13.71
N ALA A 237 -14.44 14.74 13.18
CA ALA A 237 -14.25 16.11 13.65
C ALA A 237 -15.44 16.99 13.24
N THR A 238 -15.44 18.27 13.66
CA THR A 238 -16.41 19.27 13.16
C THR A 238 -15.69 20.51 12.67
N ILE A 239 -15.96 20.92 11.43
CA ILE A 239 -15.51 22.21 10.88
C ILE A 239 -16.48 23.31 11.35
N PRO A 240 -16.03 24.37 12.03
CA PRO A 240 -16.89 25.50 12.41
C PRO A 240 -17.47 26.23 11.20
N ALA A 241 -18.68 26.77 11.34
CA ALA A 241 -19.35 27.58 10.31
C ALA A 241 -18.48 28.70 9.71
N GLY A 242 -17.62 29.33 10.53
CA GLY A 242 -16.69 30.39 10.09
C GLY A 242 -15.59 29.92 9.12
N ASN A 243 -15.34 28.61 9.03
CA ASN A 243 -14.44 27.99 8.05
C ASN A 243 -15.20 27.35 6.87
N VAL A 244 -16.53 27.45 6.86
CA VAL A 244 -17.47 27.08 5.79
C VAL A 244 -18.15 28.36 5.27
N ASN A 245 -17.36 29.43 5.08
CA ASN A 245 -17.86 30.80 4.93
C ASN A 245 -18.00 31.28 3.47
N VAL A 246 -17.59 30.48 2.49
CA VAL A 246 -17.63 30.82 1.06
C VAL A 246 -17.89 29.55 0.24
N ALA A 247 -18.57 29.66 -0.90
CA ALA A 247 -18.76 28.53 -1.80
C ALA A 247 -17.47 28.20 -2.57
N GLY A 248 -17.21 26.91 -2.80
CA GLY A 248 -16.01 26.39 -3.45
C GLY A 248 -15.65 24.99 -2.98
N THR A 249 -14.58 24.43 -3.54
CA THR A 249 -14.06 23.13 -3.13
C THR A 249 -13.09 23.31 -1.96
N ALA A 250 -13.44 22.77 -0.79
CA ALA A 250 -12.50 22.62 0.31
C ALA A 250 -11.61 21.40 0.07
N ALA A 251 -10.32 21.52 0.37
CA ALA A 251 -9.36 20.41 0.39
C ALA A 251 -9.07 19.99 1.83
N ILE A 252 -9.03 18.68 2.07
CA ILE A 252 -8.67 18.08 3.35
C ILE A 252 -7.39 17.26 3.17
N THR A 253 -6.42 17.49 4.05
CA THR A 253 -5.27 16.61 4.25
C THR A 253 -5.13 16.21 5.71
N VAL A 254 -4.53 15.06 5.94
CA VAL A 254 -4.09 14.62 7.27
C VAL A 254 -2.56 14.67 7.28
N SER A 255 -1.96 15.17 8.36
CA SER A 255 -0.52 15.28 8.50
C SER A 255 -0.04 14.66 9.81
N ASN A 256 0.94 13.76 9.69
CA ASN A 256 1.60 13.09 10.80
C ASN A 256 2.90 13.83 11.16
N PRO A 257 3.17 14.12 12.45
CA PRO A 257 4.49 14.57 12.88
C PRO A 257 5.56 13.50 12.60
N PRO A 258 6.85 13.89 12.51
CA PRO A 258 7.97 12.96 12.65
C PRO A 258 7.89 12.17 13.97
N SER A 259 8.64 11.08 14.08
CA SER A 259 8.81 10.39 15.38
C SER A 259 9.49 11.31 16.41
N THR A 260 9.34 11.02 17.71
CA THR A 260 10.05 11.78 18.74
C THR A 260 11.56 11.52 18.67
N PRO A 261 12.42 12.46 19.11
CA PRO A 261 13.81 12.17 19.47
C PRO A 261 13.93 11.02 20.47
N VAL A 262 15.08 10.38 20.54
CA VAL A 262 15.31 9.24 21.45
C VAL A 262 15.58 9.76 22.86
N PRO A 263 14.82 9.32 23.89
CA PRO A 263 15.00 9.81 25.26
C PRO A 263 16.45 9.68 25.75
N ASN A 264 16.97 10.75 26.35
CA ASN A 264 18.33 10.87 26.87
C ASN A 264 19.48 10.77 25.84
N VAL A 265 19.20 10.69 24.52
CA VAL A 265 20.23 10.71 23.47
C VAL A 265 20.36 12.11 22.89
N ALA A 266 21.37 12.85 23.35
CA ALA A 266 21.67 14.19 22.87
C ALA A 266 22.00 14.19 21.36
N GLY A 267 21.41 15.13 20.62
CA GLY A 267 21.57 15.24 19.17
C GLY A 267 20.67 14.30 18.34
N SER A 268 19.87 13.43 18.98
CA SER A 268 18.87 12.62 18.25
C SER A 268 17.76 13.48 17.66
N THR A 269 17.20 13.03 16.54
CA THR A 269 16.18 13.78 15.77
C THR A 269 15.03 12.88 15.36
N GLY A 270 13.82 13.44 15.36
CA GLY A 270 12.65 12.79 14.78
C GLY A 270 12.79 12.49 13.29
N SER A 271 12.11 11.45 12.80
CA SER A 271 12.13 11.10 11.37
C SER A 271 10.78 10.61 10.84
N GLY A 272 10.62 10.60 9.51
CA GLY A 272 9.34 10.31 8.86
C GLY A 272 8.28 11.39 9.15
N GLY A 273 7.02 10.97 9.23
CA GLY A 273 5.87 11.86 9.19
C GLY A 273 5.63 12.40 7.78
N GLY A 274 4.72 13.37 7.66
CA GLY A 274 4.35 13.99 6.40
C GLY A 274 2.84 14.10 6.21
N THR A 275 2.44 14.70 5.08
CA THR A 275 1.05 15.03 4.77
C THR A 275 0.51 14.12 3.67
N SER A 276 -0.75 13.69 3.81
CA SER A 276 -1.45 12.85 2.84
C SER A 276 -1.58 13.51 1.47
N ALA A 277 -1.31 12.76 0.40
CA ALA A 277 -1.55 13.17 -0.97
C ALA A 277 -2.16 12.01 -1.79
N PRO A 278 -3.11 12.27 -2.71
CA PRO A 278 -3.79 13.54 -2.93
C PRO A 278 -4.69 13.95 -1.74
N PRO A 279 -5.12 15.23 -1.64
CA PRO A 279 -6.18 15.63 -0.72
C PRO A 279 -7.52 15.01 -1.13
N VAL A 280 -8.40 14.75 -0.15
CA VAL A 280 -9.83 14.53 -0.42
C VAL A 280 -10.58 15.86 -0.34
N THR A 281 -11.72 15.96 -1.02
CA THR A 281 -12.43 17.24 -1.21
C THR A 281 -13.84 17.23 -0.62
N VAL A 282 -14.29 18.41 -0.19
CA VAL A 282 -15.68 18.67 0.23
C VAL A 282 -16.21 19.88 -0.53
N THR A 283 -17.37 19.74 -1.16
CA THR A 283 -18.01 20.84 -1.91
C THR A 283 -18.81 21.72 -0.96
N VAL A 284 -18.41 22.99 -0.83
CA VAL A 284 -19.15 24.01 -0.08
C VAL A 284 -20.00 24.83 -1.06
N GLN A 285 -21.30 24.97 -0.80
CA GLN A 285 -22.23 25.64 -1.72
C GLN A 285 -23.27 26.52 -1.02
N THR A 286 -23.90 27.44 -1.76
CA THR A 286 -24.93 28.37 -1.26
C THR A 286 -26.33 27.75 -1.23
N SER A 287 -26.60 26.77 -2.08
CA SER A 287 -27.78 25.92 -2.05
C SER A 287 -27.64 24.82 -0.98
N ALA A 288 -28.76 24.21 -0.59
CA ALA A 288 -28.71 22.93 0.10
C ALA A 288 -27.92 21.92 -0.75
N CYS A 289 -27.08 21.10 -0.10
CA CYS A 289 -26.46 19.97 -0.77
C CYS A 289 -27.52 19.11 -1.46
N PRO A 290 -27.19 18.45 -2.60
CA PRO A 290 -27.97 17.33 -3.09
C PRO A 290 -28.23 16.38 -1.91
N ALA A 291 -29.48 16.24 -1.51
CA ALA A 291 -29.86 15.14 -0.66
C ALA A 291 -29.66 13.89 -1.49
N ALA A 292 -28.77 12.98 -1.07
CA ALA A 292 -28.48 11.71 -1.74
C ALA A 292 -29.79 11.12 -2.26
N ALA A 293 -29.92 11.06 -3.59
CA ALA A 293 -31.22 11.24 -4.22
C ALA A 293 -32.22 10.16 -3.80
N LYS A 294 -33.15 10.51 -2.89
CA LYS A 294 -34.37 9.71 -2.71
C LYS A 294 -34.97 9.57 -4.10
N ALA A 295 -35.09 8.34 -4.57
CA ALA A 295 -35.65 8.01 -5.87
C ALA A 295 -37.13 8.40 -5.88
N SER A 296 -37.40 9.68 -6.11
CA SER A 296 -38.72 10.21 -6.35
C SER A 296 -39.11 9.75 -7.74
N ALA A 297 -39.67 8.54 -7.80
CA ALA A 297 -40.34 8.05 -8.98
C ALA A 297 -41.44 9.07 -9.32
N THR A 298 -41.21 9.84 -10.38
CA THR A 298 -42.27 10.51 -11.11
C THR A 298 -43.26 9.42 -11.52
N THR A 299 -44.52 9.54 -11.12
CA THR A 299 -45.49 8.44 -11.04
C THR A 299 -45.95 7.86 -12.39
N ASP A 300 -45.30 8.24 -13.49
CA ASP A 300 -45.64 7.91 -14.87
C ASP A 300 -44.74 6.82 -15.49
N ALA A 301 -44.10 5.99 -14.67
CA ALA A 301 -43.60 4.66 -15.06
C ALA A 301 -43.26 3.80 -13.82
N MET A 302 -44.20 2.95 -13.38
CA MET A 302 -43.92 1.91 -12.38
C MET A 302 -43.17 0.73 -13.03
N SER A 303 -41.87 0.91 -13.32
CA SER A 303 -40.98 -0.21 -13.63
C SER A 303 -40.81 -1.05 -12.36
N THR A 304 -41.39 -2.25 -12.32
CA THR A 304 -41.15 -3.19 -11.22
C THR A 304 -39.69 -3.57 -11.18
N LEU A 305 -39.06 -3.38 -10.01
CA LEU A 305 -37.67 -3.79 -9.79
C LEU A 305 -37.59 -5.32 -9.86
N ALA A 306 -36.69 -5.80 -10.72
CA ALA A 306 -36.19 -7.17 -10.67
C ALA A 306 -34.87 -7.16 -9.87
N GLU A 307 -34.66 -8.21 -9.09
CA GLU A 307 -33.48 -8.41 -8.23
C GLU A 307 -32.18 -8.66 -9.04
N GLU A 308 -30.96 -8.64 -8.50
CA GLU A 308 -30.56 -8.44 -7.08
C GLU A 308 -29.26 -7.59 -6.96
N THR A 309 -28.62 -7.22 -8.07
CA THR A 309 -27.20 -6.79 -8.10
C THR A 309 -26.97 -5.49 -8.88
N PRO A 310 -27.04 -4.31 -8.22
CA PRO A 310 -26.52 -3.06 -8.78
C PRO A 310 -24.99 -2.99 -8.66
N ALA A 311 -24.31 -2.46 -9.68
CA ALA A 311 -22.88 -2.15 -9.64
C ALA A 311 -22.65 -0.64 -9.55
N VAL A 312 -21.69 -0.19 -8.74
CA VAL A 312 -21.37 1.23 -8.51
C VAL A 312 -19.92 1.53 -8.89
N SER A 313 -19.68 2.74 -9.41
CA SER A 313 -18.34 3.23 -9.77
C SER A 313 -17.50 3.59 -8.53
N LEU A 314 -16.18 3.70 -8.70
CA LEU A 314 -15.26 3.98 -7.58
C LEU A 314 -15.47 5.39 -6.97
N ASP A 315 -16.00 6.33 -7.75
CA ASP A 315 -16.39 7.68 -7.31
C ASP A 315 -17.82 7.76 -6.75
N GLY A 316 -18.60 6.68 -6.79
CA GLY A 316 -20.00 6.63 -6.35
C GLY A 316 -21.00 7.32 -7.29
N ARG A 317 -20.54 7.94 -8.39
CA ARG A 317 -21.38 8.77 -9.27
C ARG A 317 -22.24 7.95 -10.23
N HIS A 318 -21.79 6.79 -10.67
CA HIS A 318 -22.50 5.97 -11.64
C HIS A 318 -22.99 4.66 -10.99
N VAL A 319 -24.23 4.28 -11.30
CA VAL A 319 -24.83 3.02 -10.85
C VAL A 319 -25.41 2.30 -12.07
N ALA A 320 -24.90 1.11 -12.37
CA ALA A 320 -25.48 0.20 -13.35
C ALA A 320 -26.44 -0.76 -12.65
N TYR A 321 -27.67 -0.90 -13.14
CA TYR A 321 -28.72 -1.68 -12.49
C TYR A 321 -29.68 -2.30 -13.51
N ALA A 322 -30.40 -3.34 -13.09
CA ALA A 322 -31.47 -3.96 -13.88
C ALA A 322 -32.84 -3.36 -13.53
N ALA A 323 -33.72 -3.17 -14.52
CA ALA A 323 -35.13 -2.82 -14.30
C ALA A 323 -36.01 -3.26 -15.47
N SER A 324 -37.30 -3.52 -15.22
CA SER A 324 -38.26 -3.85 -16.28
C SER A 324 -38.62 -2.62 -17.13
N GLN A 325 -38.46 -2.73 -18.46
CA GLN A 325 -38.85 -1.73 -19.45
C GLN A 325 -39.44 -2.44 -20.68
N ASN A 326 -40.62 -1.98 -21.13
CA ASN A 326 -41.33 -2.52 -22.30
C ASN A 326 -41.58 -4.04 -22.29
N GLY A 327 -41.71 -4.64 -21.10
CA GLY A 327 -41.97 -6.08 -20.92
C GLY A 327 -40.72 -6.95 -20.78
N HIS A 328 -39.51 -6.38 -20.89
CA HIS A 328 -38.25 -7.07 -20.67
C HIS A 328 -37.43 -6.41 -19.56
N VAL A 329 -36.61 -7.18 -18.85
CA VAL A 329 -35.61 -6.63 -17.94
C VAL A 329 -34.43 -6.10 -18.76
N GLN A 330 -34.07 -4.84 -18.53
CA GLN A 330 -33.01 -4.13 -19.24
C GLN A 330 -31.91 -3.68 -18.26
N ILE A 331 -30.71 -3.42 -18.77
CA ILE A 331 -29.61 -2.81 -18.02
C ILE A 331 -29.60 -1.30 -18.27
N LEU A 332 -29.64 -0.52 -17.20
CA LEU A 332 -29.60 0.94 -17.23
C LEU A 332 -28.39 1.45 -16.45
N LEU A 333 -27.86 2.60 -16.88
CA LEU A 333 -26.84 3.36 -16.16
C LEU A 333 -27.45 4.65 -15.64
N ARG A 334 -27.40 4.85 -14.32
CA ARG A 334 -27.72 6.12 -13.67
C ARG A 334 -26.42 6.90 -13.44
N ASP A 335 -26.28 8.05 -14.07
CA ASP A 335 -25.44 9.12 -13.54
C ASP A 335 -26.26 9.81 -12.44
N THR A 336 -25.81 9.68 -11.20
CA THR A 336 -26.47 10.26 -10.02
C THR A 336 -26.14 11.75 -9.86
N CYS A 337 -25.12 12.24 -10.58
CA CYS A 337 -24.43 13.51 -10.31
C CYS A 337 -23.88 13.68 -8.89
N GLU A 338 -23.81 12.61 -8.08
CA GLU A 338 -23.16 12.66 -6.77
C GLU A 338 -21.68 13.04 -6.95
N GLY A 339 -21.19 14.01 -6.19
CA GLY A 339 -19.84 14.59 -6.34
C GLY A 339 -19.59 15.43 -7.60
N ALA A 340 -20.59 15.62 -8.49
CA ALA A 340 -20.42 16.34 -9.75
C ALA A 340 -20.67 17.87 -9.63
N SER A 341 -20.44 18.59 -10.74
CA SER A 341 -20.78 20.02 -10.89
C SER A 341 -22.27 20.29 -10.65
N THR A 342 -22.61 21.47 -10.13
CA THR A 342 -24.01 21.95 -9.99
C THR A 342 -24.76 22.11 -11.32
N THR A 343 -24.06 22.03 -12.46
CA THR A 343 -24.65 21.96 -13.81
C THR A 343 -25.03 20.54 -14.25
N CYS A 344 -24.58 19.51 -13.54
CA CYS A 344 -24.92 18.11 -13.80
C CYS A 344 -26.41 17.86 -13.50
N ARG A 345 -27.09 17.11 -14.36
CA ARG A 345 -28.48 16.69 -14.15
C ARG A 345 -28.56 15.16 -14.10
N PRO A 346 -29.07 14.56 -13.00
CA PRO A 346 -29.13 13.10 -12.87
C PRO A 346 -29.91 12.46 -14.01
N GLN A 347 -29.24 11.59 -14.75
CA GLN A 347 -29.67 11.09 -16.06
C GLN A 347 -29.56 9.56 -16.10
N THR A 348 -30.52 8.91 -16.75
CA THR A 348 -30.53 7.45 -16.93
C THR A 348 -30.41 7.13 -18.41
N SER A 349 -29.44 6.30 -18.79
CA SER A 349 -29.31 5.76 -20.14
C SER A 349 -29.54 4.25 -20.15
N LEU A 350 -30.15 3.75 -21.23
CA LEU A 350 -30.28 2.33 -21.50
C LEU A 350 -28.94 1.81 -22.07
N LEU A 351 -28.37 0.76 -21.46
CA LEU A 351 -27.10 0.15 -21.90
C LEU A 351 -27.30 -1.12 -22.72
N SER A 352 -28.34 -1.91 -22.43
CA SER A 352 -28.74 -3.07 -23.24
C SER A 352 -29.46 -2.60 -24.51
N VAL A 353 -28.71 -1.94 -25.40
CA VAL A 353 -29.16 -1.51 -26.73
C VAL A 353 -28.39 -2.23 -27.84
N ALA A 354 -29.12 -2.50 -28.92
CA ALA A 354 -28.60 -2.91 -30.21
C ALA A 354 -27.77 -1.78 -30.87
N ALA A 355 -27.02 -2.13 -31.92
CA ALA A 355 -26.15 -1.17 -32.63
C ALA A 355 -26.90 -0.01 -33.32
N ASN A 356 -28.20 -0.18 -33.59
CA ASN A 356 -29.09 0.85 -34.14
C ASN A 356 -29.77 1.73 -33.06
N GLY A 357 -29.62 1.40 -31.77
CA GLY A 357 -30.24 2.10 -30.64
C GLY A 357 -31.52 1.47 -30.09
N ASP A 358 -32.04 0.39 -30.68
CA ASP A 358 -33.22 -0.31 -30.16
C ASP A 358 -32.90 -1.03 -28.83
N PRO A 359 -33.86 -1.16 -27.89
CA PRO A 359 -33.70 -1.98 -26.69
C PRO A 359 -33.40 -3.45 -26.98
N GLY A 360 -32.77 -4.15 -26.03
CA GLY A 360 -32.53 -5.59 -26.09
C GLY A 360 -33.83 -6.38 -26.23
N SER A 361 -33.90 -7.28 -27.21
CA SER A 361 -35.06 -8.14 -27.54
C SER A 361 -35.32 -9.29 -26.56
N GLY A 362 -34.78 -9.21 -25.34
CA GLY A 362 -34.83 -10.25 -24.32
C GLY A 362 -34.21 -9.80 -23.00
N ASP A 363 -34.43 -10.59 -21.96
CA ASP A 363 -34.13 -10.18 -20.59
C ASP A 363 -32.63 -10.11 -20.30
N SER A 364 -32.23 -9.04 -19.62
CA SER A 364 -30.84 -8.68 -19.33
C SER A 364 -30.66 -8.47 -17.82
N HIS A 365 -29.65 -9.12 -17.22
CA HIS A 365 -29.43 -9.14 -15.77
C HIS A 365 -27.96 -8.95 -15.41
N THR A 366 -27.68 -8.92 -14.11
CA THR A 366 -26.34 -9.09 -13.51
C THR A 366 -25.25 -8.15 -14.06
N PRO A 367 -25.46 -6.82 -14.00
CA PRO A 367 -24.46 -5.85 -14.44
C PRO A 367 -23.23 -5.85 -13.52
N SER A 368 -22.05 -5.80 -14.12
CA SER A 368 -20.76 -5.54 -13.48
C SER A 368 -20.08 -4.39 -14.21
N MET A 369 -19.45 -3.46 -13.47
CA MET A 369 -18.95 -2.20 -14.03
C MET A 369 -17.49 -1.95 -13.63
N SER A 370 -16.71 -1.39 -14.55
CA SER A 370 -15.34 -0.96 -14.28
C SER A 370 -15.32 0.22 -13.30
N SER A 371 -14.22 0.39 -12.56
CA SER A 371 -14.07 1.44 -11.55
C SER A 371 -14.26 2.87 -12.08
N ASP A 372 -14.00 3.09 -13.37
CA ASP A 372 -14.16 4.36 -14.09
C ASP A 372 -15.54 4.55 -14.75
N SER A 373 -16.45 3.57 -14.61
CA SER A 373 -17.80 3.54 -15.25
C SER A 373 -17.81 3.39 -16.78
N ARG A 374 -16.65 3.22 -17.41
CA ARG A 374 -16.55 3.14 -18.87
C ARG A 374 -17.03 1.80 -19.44
N TYR A 375 -16.84 0.71 -18.74
CA TYR A 375 -17.11 -0.63 -19.24
C TYR A 375 -18.13 -1.35 -18.36
N VAL A 376 -19.22 -1.81 -18.94
CA VAL A 376 -20.26 -2.57 -18.24
C VAL A 376 -20.44 -3.93 -18.90
N ALA A 377 -20.16 -5.00 -18.16
CA ALA A 377 -20.46 -6.37 -18.56
C ALA A 377 -21.80 -6.82 -17.97
N PHE A 378 -22.61 -7.55 -18.72
CA PHE A 378 -23.93 -8.02 -18.26
C PHE A 378 -24.36 -9.31 -18.97
N SER A 379 -25.28 -10.06 -18.38
CA SER A 379 -25.91 -11.21 -19.04
C SER A 379 -27.17 -10.80 -19.79
N SER A 380 -27.45 -11.41 -20.93
CA SER A 380 -28.69 -11.17 -21.67
C SER A 380 -29.11 -12.32 -22.59
N ASP A 381 -30.43 -12.52 -22.71
CA ASP A 381 -31.07 -13.39 -23.70
C ASP A 381 -31.43 -12.65 -25.01
N ALA A 382 -31.14 -11.35 -25.09
CA ALA A 382 -31.46 -10.54 -26.26
C ALA A 382 -30.64 -10.92 -27.50
N THR A 383 -31.36 -11.16 -28.60
CA THR A 383 -30.85 -11.62 -29.91
C THR A 383 -30.45 -10.49 -30.87
N ASN A 384 -30.58 -9.22 -30.46
CA ASN A 384 -30.29 -8.04 -31.28
C ASN A 384 -29.11 -7.18 -30.79
N LEU A 385 -28.49 -7.49 -29.65
CA LEU A 385 -27.44 -6.66 -29.05
C LEU A 385 -26.13 -6.63 -29.85
N VAL A 386 -25.89 -7.67 -30.66
CA VAL A 386 -24.81 -7.77 -31.66
C VAL A 386 -25.37 -8.41 -32.94
N GLU A 387 -24.70 -8.21 -34.06
CA GLU A 387 -25.06 -8.90 -35.31
C GLU A 387 -24.85 -10.42 -35.15
N ASN A 388 -25.81 -11.23 -35.62
CA ASN A 388 -25.79 -12.69 -35.52
C ASN A 388 -25.59 -13.22 -34.08
N ALA A 389 -26.24 -12.59 -33.10
CA ALA A 389 -26.19 -12.99 -31.70
C ALA A 389 -26.57 -14.48 -31.51
N PRO A 390 -25.77 -15.27 -30.76
CA PRO A 390 -26.07 -16.68 -30.50
C PRO A 390 -27.36 -16.89 -29.69
N PRO A 391 -28.05 -18.03 -29.85
CA PRO A 391 -29.22 -18.36 -29.04
C PRO A 391 -28.88 -18.70 -27.59
N GLY A 392 -29.80 -18.39 -26.68
CA GLY A 392 -29.65 -18.60 -25.23
C GLY A 392 -28.74 -17.58 -24.55
N ARG A 393 -28.70 -17.57 -23.22
CA ARG A 393 -28.05 -16.50 -22.44
C ARG A 393 -26.56 -16.34 -22.76
N GLN A 394 -26.19 -15.11 -23.10
CA GLN A 394 -24.82 -14.69 -23.41
C GLN A 394 -24.32 -13.63 -22.43
N ILE A 395 -23.00 -13.40 -22.38
CA ILE A 395 -22.37 -12.24 -21.74
C ILE A 395 -21.94 -11.23 -22.78
N TYR A 396 -22.34 -9.99 -22.57
CA TYR A 396 -21.99 -8.83 -23.37
C TYR A 396 -21.12 -7.87 -22.58
N LEU A 397 -20.28 -7.10 -23.27
CA LEU A 397 -19.53 -5.97 -22.72
C LEU A 397 -19.88 -4.71 -23.52
N ARG A 398 -20.32 -3.66 -22.82
CA ARG A 398 -20.61 -2.33 -23.37
C ARG A 398 -19.51 -1.35 -23.00
N ASP A 399 -18.90 -0.71 -23.99
CA ASP A 399 -18.20 0.57 -23.78
C ASP A 399 -19.27 1.68 -23.75
N THR A 400 -19.34 2.40 -22.63
CA THR A 400 -20.29 3.49 -22.39
C THR A 400 -19.76 4.84 -22.88
N CYS A 401 -18.46 4.91 -23.23
CA CYS A 401 -17.70 6.14 -23.48
C CYS A 401 -17.70 7.16 -22.33
N VAL A 402 -18.11 6.79 -21.11
CA VAL A 402 -17.97 7.66 -19.93
C VAL A 402 -16.48 7.96 -19.71
N GLY A 403 -16.15 9.24 -19.57
CA GLY A 403 -14.77 9.73 -19.41
C GLY A 403 -13.89 9.68 -20.67
N ALA A 404 -14.40 9.19 -21.80
CA ALA A 404 -13.69 9.17 -23.07
C ALA A 404 -13.82 10.51 -23.85
N ASP A 405 -12.97 10.72 -24.85
CA ASP A 405 -13.07 11.87 -25.76
C ASP A 405 -14.19 11.71 -26.80
N ALA A 406 -14.50 12.80 -27.50
CA ALA A 406 -15.63 12.88 -28.45
C ALA A 406 -15.48 11.99 -29.72
N SER A 407 -14.36 11.31 -29.93
CA SER A 407 -14.23 10.28 -30.99
C SER A 407 -14.79 8.92 -30.56
N CYS A 408 -14.98 8.69 -29.26
CA CYS A 408 -15.51 7.44 -28.73
C CYS A 408 -16.95 7.18 -29.18
N LYS A 409 -17.22 5.95 -29.62
CA LYS A 409 -18.55 5.47 -30.01
C LYS A 409 -18.93 4.29 -29.11
N ALA A 410 -20.00 4.47 -28.33
CA ALA A 410 -20.48 3.44 -27.42
C ALA A 410 -20.86 2.18 -28.20
N SER A 411 -20.36 1.01 -27.78
CA SER A 411 -20.41 -0.23 -28.56
C SER A 411 -20.58 -1.45 -27.65
N THR A 412 -21.31 -2.45 -28.14
CA THR A 412 -21.50 -3.74 -27.46
C THR A 412 -20.68 -4.82 -28.17
N ILE A 413 -19.96 -5.64 -27.42
CA ILE A 413 -19.28 -6.84 -27.94
C ILE A 413 -19.73 -8.10 -27.18
N LEU A 414 -19.71 -9.25 -27.87
CA LEU A 414 -19.97 -10.56 -27.28
C LEU A 414 -18.70 -11.10 -26.58
N VAL A 415 -18.84 -11.49 -25.32
CA VAL A 415 -17.73 -11.96 -24.47
C VAL A 415 -17.69 -13.49 -24.38
N SER A 416 -18.86 -14.13 -24.27
CA SER A 416 -19.06 -15.58 -24.09
C SER A 416 -18.83 -16.36 -25.39
N THR A 417 -17.62 -16.25 -25.95
CA THR A 417 -17.15 -17.02 -27.10
C THR A 417 -15.84 -17.71 -26.78
N ASP A 418 -15.53 -18.79 -27.48
CA ASP A 418 -14.23 -19.46 -27.52
C ASP A 418 -13.92 -19.94 -28.96
N PRO A 419 -12.80 -20.62 -29.23
CA PRO A 419 -12.48 -21.12 -30.58
C PRO A 419 -13.48 -22.13 -31.17
N GLY A 420 -14.35 -22.73 -30.35
CA GLY A 420 -15.43 -23.63 -30.76
C GLY A 420 -16.75 -22.92 -31.08
N GLY A 421 -16.89 -21.64 -30.72
CA GLY A 421 -18.06 -20.81 -31.03
C GLY A 421 -18.59 -20.04 -29.82
N ALA A 422 -19.91 -20.03 -29.64
CA ALA A 422 -20.56 -19.39 -28.51
C ALA A 422 -20.66 -20.35 -27.30
N LEU A 423 -20.31 -19.84 -26.12
CA LEU A 423 -20.51 -20.53 -24.85
C LEU A 423 -21.93 -20.21 -24.34
N VAL A 424 -22.71 -21.24 -24.02
CA VAL A 424 -24.11 -21.08 -23.60
C VAL A 424 -24.18 -20.98 -22.08
N GLY A 425 -24.90 -19.98 -21.57
CA GLY A 425 -25.14 -19.84 -20.13
C GLY A 425 -26.10 -20.87 -19.55
N ALA A 426 -26.03 -21.03 -18.23
CA ALA A 426 -27.22 -21.34 -17.44
C ALA A 426 -27.93 -20.02 -17.08
N GLU A 427 -29.20 -20.07 -16.66
CA GLU A 427 -30.10 -18.90 -16.52
C GLU A 427 -29.53 -17.76 -15.64
N SER A 428 -28.71 -18.10 -14.63
CA SER A 428 -27.89 -17.11 -13.90
C SER A 428 -26.43 -17.19 -14.35
N ILE A 429 -26.00 -16.24 -15.20
CA ILE A 429 -24.58 -15.93 -15.41
C ILE A 429 -24.20 -14.67 -14.63
N LEU A 430 -23.03 -14.69 -13.99
CA LEU A 430 -22.45 -13.56 -13.28
C LEU A 430 -21.12 -13.16 -13.95
N PRO A 431 -21.05 -12.03 -14.67
CA PRO A 431 -19.80 -11.49 -15.19
C PRO A 431 -19.07 -10.62 -14.15
N SER A 432 -17.75 -10.49 -14.29
CA SER A 432 -16.93 -9.49 -13.58
C SER A 432 -15.95 -8.85 -14.54
N VAL A 433 -15.96 -7.52 -14.63
CA VAL A 433 -15.13 -6.73 -15.55
C VAL A 433 -13.98 -6.05 -14.81
N SER A 434 -12.78 -6.12 -15.39
CA SER A 434 -11.60 -5.41 -14.92
C SER A 434 -11.69 -3.90 -15.15
N ALA A 435 -10.95 -3.12 -14.36
CA ALA A 435 -10.92 -1.65 -14.45
C ALA A 435 -10.62 -1.09 -15.86
N SER A 436 -9.91 -1.84 -16.71
CA SER A 436 -9.55 -1.43 -18.07
C SER A 436 -10.48 -1.97 -19.17
N GLY A 437 -11.51 -2.75 -18.83
CA GLY A 437 -12.36 -3.48 -19.79
C GLY A 437 -11.66 -4.64 -20.51
N ARG A 438 -10.32 -4.76 -20.43
CA ARG A 438 -9.54 -5.77 -21.15
C ARG A 438 -9.87 -7.20 -20.73
N PHE A 439 -10.13 -7.42 -19.44
CA PHE A 439 -10.45 -8.74 -18.91
C PHE A 439 -11.87 -8.81 -18.36
N VAL A 440 -12.60 -9.86 -18.73
CA VAL A 440 -13.91 -10.20 -18.20
C VAL A 440 -13.91 -11.66 -17.76
N ALA A 441 -14.19 -11.91 -16.48
CA ALA A 441 -14.42 -13.27 -15.95
C ALA A 441 -15.92 -13.58 -15.98
N PHE A 442 -16.31 -14.81 -16.29
CA PHE A 442 -17.71 -15.23 -16.36
C PHE A 442 -17.89 -16.75 -16.18
N LEU A 443 -19.12 -17.15 -15.87
CA LEU A 443 -19.55 -18.56 -15.81
C LEU A 443 -20.20 -18.97 -17.15
N ALA A 444 -19.97 -20.19 -17.63
CA ALA A 444 -20.76 -20.76 -18.74
C ALA A 444 -20.84 -22.29 -18.65
N LEU A 445 -21.73 -22.89 -19.46
CA LEU A 445 -21.77 -24.32 -19.70
C LEU A 445 -20.95 -24.65 -20.96
N THR A 446 -20.15 -25.70 -20.90
CA THR A 446 -19.55 -26.31 -22.09
C THR A 446 -20.59 -27.14 -22.84
N PRO A 447 -20.82 -26.90 -24.15
CA PRO A 447 -21.71 -27.72 -24.95
C PRO A 447 -21.30 -29.20 -24.96
N GLY A 448 -22.26 -30.10 -24.71
CA GLY A 448 -22.07 -31.53 -24.94
C GLY A 448 -22.20 -31.83 -26.43
N HIS A 449 -21.09 -32.04 -27.14
CA HIS A 449 -21.12 -32.42 -28.56
C HIS A 449 -21.94 -33.72 -28.77
N PRO A 450 -22.81 -33.77 -29.79
CA PRO A 450 -23.65 -34.94 -30.04
C PRO A 450 -22.83 -36.13 -30.58
N SER A 451 -23.02 -37.27 -29.92
CA SER A 451 -22.83 -38.64 -30.43
C SER A 451 -21.69 -38.93 -31.43
N GLU A 452 -20.56 -39.40 -30.90
CA GLU A 452 -20.10 -40.76 -31.24
C GLU A 452 -19.67 -41.53 -29.97
N GLN A 453 -19.74 -42.87 -30.03
CA GLN A 453 -19.46 -43.77 -28.91
C GLN A 453 -17.97 -44.13 -28.81
N ALA A 454 -17.26 -43.54 -27.86
CA ALA A 454 -15.91 -43.98 -27.50
C ALA A 454 -15.96 -44.98 -26.33
N LYS A 455 -15.88 -46.28 -26.62
CA LYS A 455 -15.66 -47.32 -25.59
C LYS A 455 -14.20 -47.32 -25.14
N SER A 456 -13.83 -46.47 -24.17
CA SER A 456 -12.62 -46.70 -23.36
C SER A 456 -12.61 -45.86 -22.08
N PRO A 457 -12.16 -46.40 -20.92
CA PRO A 457 -12.02 -45.63 -19.68
C PRO A 457 -10.74 -44.78 -19.70
N GLY A 458 -10.80 -43.61 -20.36
CA GLY A 458 -9.59 -42.77 -20.52
C GLY A 458 -9.82 -41.31 -20.93
N SER A 459 -11.05 -40.79 -20.99
CA SER A 459 -11.31 -39.37 -21.29
C SER A 459 -12.58 -38.88 -20.63
N ALA A 460 -12.46 -37.94 -19.69
CA ALA A 460 -13.59 -37.31 -19.02
C ALA A 460 -14.31 -36.33 -19.96
N ARG A 461 -15.53 -36.68 -20.39
CA ARG A 461 -16.36 -35.84 -21.26
C ARG A 461 -17.01 -34.70 -20.45
N ASN A 462 -16.31 -33.57 -20.32
CA ASN A 462 -16.71 -32.41 -19.52
C ASN A 462 -17.83 -31.56 -20.16
N GLY A 463 -18.93 -32.16 -20.64
CA GLY A 463 -20.11 -31.45 -21.13
C GLY A 463 -21.14 -31.21 -20.01
N GLY A 464 -21.83 -30.06 -20.04
CA GLY A 464 -23.00 -29.80 -19.18
C GLY A 464 -22.72 -29.34 -17.74
N PHE A 465 -21.46 -29.16 -17.34
CA PHE A 465 -21.10 -28.56 -16.04
C PHE A 465 -20.87 -27.05 -16.17
N ARG A 466 -21.20 -26.28 -15.11
CA ARG A 466 -20.77 -24.88 -14.98
C ARG A 466 -19.25 -24.83 -14.87
N GLN A 467 -18.63 -23.96 -15.66
CA GLN A 467 -17.18 -23.73 -15.70
C GLN A 467 -16.90 -22.22 -15.72
N VAL A 468 -15.69 -21.83 -15.33
CA VAL A 468 -15.30 -20.42 -15.26
C VAL A 468 -14.27 -20.10 -16.34
N PHE A 469 -14.51 -18.98 -17.03
CA PHE A 469 -13.73 -18.51 -18.15
C PHE A 469 -13.26 -17.08 -17.90
N VAL A 470 -12.13 -16.72 -18.48
CA VAL A 470 -11.66 -15.33 -18.59
C VAL A 470 -11.45 -15.00 -20.07
N ARG A 471 -12.12 -13.95 -20.55
CA ARG A 471 -11.90 -13.34 -21.87
C ARG A 471 -10.83 -12.26 -21.75
N ASP A 472 -9.79 -12.32 -22.56
CA ASP A 472 -9.03 -11.14 -22.98
C ASP A 472 -9.72 -10.53 -24.20
N THR A 473 -10.20 -9.30 -24.07
CA THR A 473 -10.88 -8.54 -25.14
C THR A 473 -9.91 -7.72 -25.99
N CYS A 474 -8.62 -7.69 -25.63
CA CYS A 474 -7.58 -6.83 -26.21
C CYS A 474 -7.87 -5.31 -26.16
N LEU A 475 -8.91 -4.87 -25.43
CA LEU A 475 -9.20 -3.45 -25.24
C LEU A 475 -8.00 -2.71 -24.62
N GLY A 476 -7.69 -1.54 -25.17
CA GLY A 476 -6.55 -0.71 -24.76
C GLY A 476 -5.18 -1.15 -25.29
N PHE A 477 -5.07 -2.25 -26.04
CA PHE A 477 -3.80 -2.65 -26.67
C PHE A 477 -3.37 -1.63 -27.74
N ARG A 478 -2.11 -1.18 -27.70
CA ARG A 478 -1.48 -0.38 -28.76
C ARG A 478 -0.09 -0.93 -29.07
N SER A 479 0.10 -1.44 -30.28
CA SER A 479 1.39 -1.93 -30.75
C SER A 479 2.41 -0.80 -30.84
N GLY A 480 3.53 -0.93 -30.10
CA GLY A 480 4.78 -0.25 -30.44
C GLY A 480 4.94 1.24 -30.09
N GLN A 481 4.51 1.73 -28.92
CA GLN A 481 5.03 3.02 -28.42
C GLN A 481 5.15 3.12 -26.88
N PHE A 482 6.20 2.52 -26.32
CA PHE A 482 6.51 2.57 -24.88
C PHE A 482 7.87 3.24 -24.61
N LEU A 483 8.01 4.50 -25.00
CA LEU A 483 9.17 5.33 -24.66
C LEU A 483 9.04 5.89 -23.23
N LEU A 484 9.36 5.07 -22.22
CA LEU A 484 9.55 5.58 -20.87
C LEU A 484 10.90 6.30 -20.75
N ASN A 485 10.88 7.51 -20.21
CA ASN A 485 12.05 8.37 -20.08
C ASN A 485 12.96 8.01 -18.87
N PHE A 486 12.99 6.72 -18.50
CA PHE A 486 13.78 6.18 -17.38
C PHE A 486 14.45 4.86 -17.83
N GLY A 487 15.77 4.86 -17.89
CA GLY A 487 16.57 3.80 -18.52
C GLY A 487 16.68 2.52 -17.71
N VAL A 488 15.62 1.70 -17.69
CA VAL A 488 15.66 0.31 -17.19
C VAL A 488 15.18 -0.63 -18.30
N LEU A 489 16.12 -1.35 -18.92
CA LEU A 489 15.83 -2.34 -19.96
C LEU A 489 15.32 -3.65 -19.36
N LEU A 490 14.01 -3.75 -19.11
CA LEU A 490 13.35 -5.04 -19.10
C LEU A 490 13.26 -5.54 -20.56
N ARG A 491 13.93 -6.65 -20.85
CA ARG A 491 13.79 -7.33 -22.16
C ARG A 491 12.38 -7.90 -22.27
N PRO A 492 11.69 -7.75 -23.40
CA PRO A 492 10.57 -8.62 -23.74
C PRO A 492 11.06 -10.07 -23.81
N ASP A 493 10.23 -10.99 -23.36
CA ASP A 493 10.34 -12.41 -23.63
C ASP A 493 10.01 -12.69 -25.11
N ALA A 494 10.82 -13.57 -25.73
CA ALA A 494 10.74 -13.86 -27.16
C ALA A 494 10.08 -15.22 -27.39
N SER A 495 8.74 -15.29 -27.28
CA SER A 495 7.97 -16.51 -27.56
C SER A 495 6.57 -16.31 -28.16
N GLU A 496 5.92 -15.14 -28.02
CA GLU A 496 4.72 -14.79 -28.81
C GLU A 496 4.93 -13.45 -29.56
N ASP A 497 4.27 -13.31 -30.71
CA ASP A 497 4.43 -12.18 -31.62
C ASP A 497 3.75 -10.92 -31.06
N ALA A 498 4.51 -10.13 -30.29
CA ALA A 498 4.06 -8.94 -29.58
C ALA A 498 3.58 -7.77 -30.47
N THR A 499 3.40 -8.00 -31.77
CA THR A 499 2.82 -7.03 -32.71
C THR A 499 1.29 -7.00 -32.70
N ASN A 500 0.61 -8.08 -32.30
CA ASN A 500 -0.84 -8.25 -32.53
C ASN A 500 -1.57 -8.96 -31.37
N CYS A 501 -2.54 -8.30 -30.74
CA CYS A 501 -3.34 -8.90 -29.67
C CYS A 501 -4.60 -9.55 -30.24
N THR A 502 -4.73 -10.87 -30.09
CA THR A 502 -5.91 -11.64 -30.52
C THR A 502 -6.82 -11.96 -29.32
N PRO A 503 -8.11 -11.56 -29.32
CA PRO A 503 -9.02 -11.84 -28.21
C PRO A 503 -9.18 -13.35 -27.91
N LYS A 504 -8.75 -13.78 -26.72
CA LYS A 504 -8.62 -15.18 -26.30
C LYS A 504 -9.50 -15.47 -25.08
N THR A 505 -10.08 -16.67 -25.04
CA THR A 505 -10.88 -17.14 -23.89
C THR A 505 -10.17 -18.32 -23.26
N THR A 506 -9.94 -18.25 -21.95
CA THR A 506 -9.24 -19.27 -21.18
C THR A 506 -10.16 -19.81 -20.10
N ARG A 507 -10.43 -21.13 -20.13
CA ARG A 507 -11.05 -21.87 -19.02
C ARG A 507 -10.07 -21.91 -17.84
N ILE A 508 -10.53 -21.54 -16.64
CA ILE A 508 -9.71 -21.53 -15.41
C ILE A 508 -10.19 -22.49 -14.32
N SER A 509 -11.41 -23.04 -14.42
CA SER A 509 -11.89 -24.13 -13.56
C SER A 509 -11.04 -25.39 -13.77
N ILE A 510 -10.60 -26.04 -12.70
CA ILE A 510 -9.71 -27.21 -12.77
C ILE A 510 -10.47 -28.53 -12.73
N GLN A 511 -11.64 -28.59 -12.07
CA GLN A 511 -12.50 -29.79 -12.04
C GLN A 511 -13.85 -29.53 -12.75
N PRO A 512 -14.68 -30.57 -13.00
CA PRO A 512 -16.04 -30.39 -13.49
C PRO A 512 -16.95 -29.92 -12.35
N GLY A 513 -17.39 -28.66 -12.40
CA GLY A 513 -18.25 -28.07 -11.36
C GLY A 513 -17.51 -27.80 -10.05
N ASP A 514 -16.58 -26.84 -10.06
CA ASP A 514 -15.87 -26.33 -8.88
C ASP A 514 -16.83 -25.56 -7.93
N GLY A 515 -17.76 -26.30 -7.32
CA GLY A 515 -18.88 -25.83 -6.52
C GLY A 515 -19.94 -26.94 -6.38
N THR A 516 -19.81 -27.79 -5.37
CA THR A 516 -20.60 -29.02 -5.18
C THR A 516 -22.04 -28.80 -4.67
N GLY A 517 -22.51 -27.56 -4.64
CA GLY A 517 -23.85 -27.20 -4.15
C GLY A 517 -24.91 -27.26 -5.24
N SER A 518 -26.06 -27.87 -4.92
CA SER A 518 -27.30 -27.75 -5.69
C SER A 518 -28.08 -26.46 -5.38
N ASP A 519 -27.43 -25.50 -4.70
CA ASP A 519 -28.05 -24.28 -4.20
C ASP A 519 -28.20 -23.23 -5.31
N ALA A 520 -29.35 -22.56 -5.36
CA ALA A 520 -29.76 -21.76 -6.52
C ALA A 520 -28.88 -20.51 -6.80
N ASN A 521 -28.29 -19.91 -5.76
CA ASN A 521 -27.60 -18.61 -5.83
C ASN A 521 -26.08 -18.74 -5.52
N PRO A 522 -25.26 -19.31 -6.43
CA PRO A 522 -23.81 -19.19 -6.32
C PRO A 522 -23.37 -17.76 -6.66
N ALA A 523 -22.48 -17.17 -5.85
CA ALA A 523 -21.91 -15.86 -6.17
C ALA A 523 -20.87 -15.96 -7.30
N GLY A 524 -20.70 -14.85 -8.02
CA GLY A 524 -19.91 -14.82 -9.26
C GLY A 524 -18.40 -14.82 -9.05
N PRO A 525 -17.61 -15.11 -10.10
CA PRO A 525 -16.17 -14.88 -10.07
C PRO A 525 -15.90 -13.38 -9.93
N ALA A 526 -15.03 -12.98 -9.00
CA ALA A 526 -14.65 -11.59 -8.79
C ALA A 526 -13.19 -11.35 -9.21
N LEU A 527 -12.96 -10.36 -10.09
CA LEU A 527 -11.62 -9.89 -10.43
C LEU A 527 -11.10 -8.89 -9.39
N ASP A 528 -9.80 -8.95 -9.07
CA ASP A 528 -9.14 -7.85 -8.37
C ASP A 528 -8.96 -6.63 -9.28
N GLY A 529 -8.76 -5.45 -8.68
CA GLY A 529 -8.62 -4.17 -9.40
C GLY A 529 -7.42 -4.07 -10.35
N GLN A 530 -6.63 -5.13 -10.50
CA GLN A 530 -5.49 -5.26 -11.41
C GLN A 530 -5.60 -6.49 -12.35
N ALA A 531 -6.68 -7.27 -12.28
CA ALA A 531 -6.92 -8.51 -13.04
C ALA A 531 -5.79 -9.56 -12.97
N LYS A 532 -5.10 -9.61 -11.82
CA LYS A 532 -4.08 -10.59 -11.45
C LYS A 532 -4.67 -11.79 -10.71
N HIS A 533 -5.82 -11.60 -10.07
CA HIS A 533 -6.50 -12.62 -9.28
C HIS A 533 -7.97 -12.75 -9.68
N VAL A 534 -8.49 -13.98 -9.64
CA VAL A 534 -9.93 -14.28 -9.68
C VAL A 534 -10.29 -14.97 -8.38
N ALA A 535 -11.24 -14.44 -7.63
CA ALA A 535 -11.81 -15.10 -6.45
C ALA A 535 -13.15 -15.76 -6.80
N MET A 536 -13.45 -16.90 -6.21
CA MET A 536 -14.75 -17.57 -6.30
C MET A 536 -15.18 -18.02 -4.90
N THR A 537 -16.44 -17.82 -4.54
CA THR A 537 -16.98 -18.23 -3.24
C THR A 537 -18.04 -19.32 -3.43
N GLY A 538 -17.71 -20.55 -3.04
CA GLY A 538 -18.70 -21.60 -2.83
C GLY A 538 -19.41 -21.43 -1.49
N ALA A 539 -20.44 -22.24 -1.22
CA ALA A 539 -21.29 -22.11 -0.03
C ALA A 539 -20.59 -22.26 1.34
N LYS A 540 -19.29 -22.61 1.38
CA LYS A 540 -18.48 -22.77 2.61
C LYS A 540 -17.02 -22.31 2.51
N ASN A 541 -16.44 -22.32 1.30
CA ASN A 541 -15.02 -22.01 1.07
C ASN A 541 -14.89 -20.96 -0.05
N SER A 542 -13.85 -20.12 0.04
CA SER A 542 -13.40 -19.26 -1.06
C SER A 542 -12.14 -19.82 -1.72
N THR A 543 -12.11 -19.87 -3.04
CA THR A 543 -10.97 -20.30 -3.84
C THR A 543 -10.39 -19.10 -4.57
N LEU A 544 -9.10 -18.83 -4.34
CA LEU A 544 -8.36 -17.75 -5.00
C LEU A 544 -7.49 -18.32 -6.12
N PHE A 545 -7.73 -17.84 -7.34
CA PHE A 545 -6.99 -18.22 -8.54
C PHE A 545 -6.04 -17.08 -8.90
N THR A 546 -4.74 -17.28 -8.67
CA THR A 546 -3.68 -16.45 -9.26
C THR A 546 -3.61 -16.69 -10.76
N ARG A 547 -3.40 -15.62 -11.55
CA ARG A 547 -3.21 -15.72 -13.01
C ARG A 547 -1.86 -16.40 -13.34
N PHE A 548 -1.87 -17.72 -13.44
CA PHE A 548 -0.82 -18.48 -14.12
C PHE A 548 -1.24 -18.76 -15.57
N VAL A 549 -0.32 -18.53 -16.51
CA VAL A 549 -0.47 -18.94 -17.91
C VAL A 549 0.08 -20.35 -18.04
N ALA A 550 -0.69 -21.27 -18.63
CA ALA A 550 -0.17 -22.57 -19.04
C ALA A 550 0.72 -22.39 -20.27
N VAL A 551 1.97 -22.84 -20.18
CA VAL A 551 2.94 -22.89 -21.28
C VAL A 551 3.36 -24.35 -21.45
N ASP A 552 2.61 -25.03 -22.32
CA ASP A 552 2.77 -26.42 -22.77
C ASP A 552 2.78 -27.55 -21.72
N ASP A 553 2.67 -28.78 -22.21
CA ASP A 553 2.43 -29.99 -21.42
C ASP A 553 3.69 -30.49 -20.69
N SER A 554 3.80 -30.23 -19.38
CA SER A 554 4.20 -31.25 -18.37
C SER A 554 4.31 -30.71 -16.94
N VAL A 555 3.61 -31.38 -16.01
CA VAL A 555 3.75 -31.32 -14.53
C VAL A 555 3.43 -29.97 -13.86
N PHE A 556 2.46 -30.00 -12.94
CA PHE A 556 2.20 -28.92 -11.97
C PHE A 556 2.48 -29.40 -10.54
N LEU A 557 3.09 -28.53 -9.73
CA LEU A 557 3.17 -28.66 -8.27
C LEU A 557 2.27 -27.59 -7.64
N SER A 558 1.18 -28.01 -6.99
CA SER A 558 0.33 -27.12 -6.20
C SER A 558 0.92 -26.93 -4.80
N ALA A 559 1.27 -25.70 -4.45
CA ALA A 559 1.54 -25.31 -3.07
C ALA A 559 0.28 -24.73 -2.44
N THR A 560 -0.53 -25.57 -1.76
CA THR A 560 -1.54 -25.07 -0.82
C THR A 560 -0.83 -24.63 0.46
N SER A 561 -1.09 -23.40 0.91
CA SER A 561 -0.55 -22.90 2.18
C SER A 561 -1.47 -23.29 3.33
N ASP A 562 -1.59 -24.58 3.60
CA ASP A 562 -2.29 -25.10 4.79
C ASP A 562 -1.44 -24.81 6.03
N GLN A 563 -1.81 -23.80 6.82
CA GLN A 563 -1.27 -23.54 8.16
C GLN A 563 -2.39 -23.13 9.14
N HIS A 564 -3.07 -24.16 9.65
CA HIS A 564 -3.97 -24.19 10.82
C HIS A 564 -5.30 -23.42 10.78
#